data_AF-A0A353Z8Z7-F1
#
_entry.id   AF-A0A353Z8Z7-F1
#
_cell.length_a   1.000
_cell.length_b   1.000
_cell.length_c   1.000
_cell.angle_alpha   90.00
_cell.angle_beta   90.00
_cell.angle_gamma   90.00
#
_symmetry.space_group_name_H-M   'P 1'
#
loop_
_entity.id
_entity.type
_entity.pdbx_description
1 polymer ?
#
loop_
_entity_poly.entity_id
_entity_poly.type
_entity_poly.pdbx_seq_one_letter_code
_entity_poly.pdbx_strand_id
1 'polypeptide(L)'
;MPDDLIVRHPPERGRSSNHSVVVYACCSCCCCLHTVGALVGALLGGGLSRPGNDPGFDPEHRIPGVHWLFDRLPRTQWVYWTSLFWVILASLPIVALGVGYRNWNEFPIVAAASFLMLGPVYCFGAWLLAVIRLGLRPAGTVQQSEFWALHRALFWALLGMLLGFLIMVLIAVIL
;
A
#
# COMPACT_ATOMS: atom_id res chain seq x y z
N MET A 1 -70.26 0.42 -8.61
CA MET A 1 -68.88 0.52 -8.09
C MET A 1 -68.09 1.25 -9.15
N PRO A 2 -67.49 2.41 -8.88
CA PRO A 2 -66.73 3.13 -9.90
C PRO A 2 -65.40 2.41 -10.14
N ASP A 3 -65.01 2.31 -11.41
CA ASP A 3 -63.73 1.76 -11.84
C ASP A 3 -62.61 2.76 -11.51
N ASP A 4 -61.84 2.48 -10.45
CA ASP A 4 -60.65 3.24 -10.09
C ASP A 4 -59.56 3.03 -11.14
N LEU A 5 -59.49 3.96 -12.10
CA LEU A 5 -58.44 4.06 -13.09
C LEU A 5 -57.10 4.37 -12.41
N ILE A 6 -56.24 3.36 -12.29
CA ILE A 6 -54.85 3.51 -11.86
C ILE A 6 -54.08 4.25 -12.97
N VAL A 7 -53.98 5.58 -12.85
CA VAL A 7 -53.15 6.41 -13.73
C VAL A 7 -51.69 6.24 -13.33
N ARG A 8 -50.89 5.59 -14.19
CA ARG A 8 -49.44 5.49 -14.01
C ARG A 8 -48.81 6.84 -14.39
N HIS A 9 -48.36 7.59 -13.39
CA HIS A 9 -47.51 8.76 -13.65
C HIS A 9 -46.13 8.30 -14.14
N PRO A 10 -45.56 8.95 -15.18
CA PRO A 10 -44.18 8.68 -15.59
C PRO A 10 -43.23 9.03 -14.43
N PRO A 11 -42.10 8.30 -14.26
CA PRO A 11 -41.16 8.63 -13.21
C PRO A 11 -40.70 10.08 -13.41
N GLU A 12 -40.90 10.93 -12.40
CA GLU A 12 -40.26 12.23 -12.31
C GLU A 12 -38.74 11.99 -12.33
N ARG A 13 -38.16 11.99 -13.53
CA ARG A 13 -36.72 12.13 -13.71
C ARG A 13 -36.40 13.60 -13.48
N GLY A 14 -36.59 13.99 -12.21
CA GLY A 14 -36.14 15.24 -11.63
C GLY A 14 -34.64 15.32 -11.82
N ARG A 15 -34.26 16.12 -12.80
CA ARG A 15 -32.92 16.59 -13.06
C ARG A 15 -32.37 17.12 -11.74
N SER A 16 -31.49 16.37 -11.09
CA SER A 16 -30.70 16.86 -9.96
C SER A 16 -29.86 18.03 -10.47
N SER A 17 -30.32 19.26 -10.24
CA SER A 17 -29.54 20.50 -10.46
C SER A 17 -28.44 20.66 -9.42
N ASN A 18 -28.36 19.76 -8.44
CA ASN A 18 -27.23 19.67 -7.55
C ASN A 18 -26.09 19.04 -8.33
N HIS A 19 -25.24 19.89 -8.91
CA HIS A 19 -23.84 19.56 -9.05
C HIS A 19 -23.35 19.21 -7.65
N SER A 20 -23.25 17.92 -7.35
CA SER A 20 -22.47 17.47 -6.21
C SER A 20 -21.02 17.83 -6.54
N VAL A 21 -20.61 19.04 -6.20
CA VAL A 21 -19.20 19.40 -6.13
C VAL A 21 -18.68 18.67 -4.90
N VAL A 22 -18.32 17.43 -5.11
CA VAL A 22 -17.68 16.61 -4.12
C VAL A 22 -16.24 17.12 -4.00
N VAL A 23 -16.02 18.10 -3.11
CA VAL A 23 -14.68 18.54 -2.74
C VAL A 23 -14.09 17.51 -1.76
N TYR A 24 -13.62 16.37 -2.26
CA TYR A 24 -12.75 15.45 -1.51
C TYR A 24 -11.26 15.87 -1.59
N ALA A 25 -10.98 17.18 -1.69
CA ALA A 25 -9.66 17.68 -2.11
C ALA A 25 -8.59 17.74 -1.01
N CYS A 26 -8.95 17.64 0.27
CA CYS A 26 -7.99 17.83 1.36
C CYS A 26 -7.41 16.52 1.92
N CYS A 27 -8.23 15.49 2.20
CA CYS A 27 -7.74 14.32 2.94
C CYS A 27 -7.14 13.22 2.06
N SER A 28 -7.59 13.07 0.81
CA SER A 28 -7.12 12.01 -0.10
C SER A 28 -5.70 12.29 -0.61
N CYS A 29 -5.38 13.53 -0.97
CA CYS A 29 -4.06 13.95 -1.44
C CYS A 29 -2.99 13.81 -0.34
N CYS A 30 -3.36 14.13 0.89
CA CYS A 30 -2.51 14.15 2.07
C CYS A 30 -2.06 12.74 2.47
N CYS A 31 -2.98 11.80 2.66
CA CYS A 31 -2.61 10.42 3.02
C CYS A 31 -1.82 9.72 1.89
N CYS A 32 -2.07 10.11 0.64
CA CYS A 32 -1.33 9.64 -0.53
C CYS A 32 0.13 10.08 -0.50
N LEU A 33 0.46 11.36 -0.28
CA LEU A 33 1.86 11.83 -0.29
C LEU A 33 2.72 11.16 0.77
N HIS A 34 2.16 10.92 1.95
CA HIS A 34 2.85 10.25 3.06
C HIS A 34 3.15 8.79 2.74
N THR A 35 2.15 8.05 2.25
CA THR A 35 2.29 6.63 1.91
C THR A 35 3.12 6.44 0.65
N VAL A 36 2.92 7.26 -0.38
CA VAL A 36 3.73 7.25 -1.61
C VAL A 36 5.17 7.59 -1.29
N GLY A 37 5.43 8.60 -0.45
CA GLY A 37 6.76 8.93 0.03
C GLY A 37 7.43 7.73 0.72
N ALA A 38 6.71 7.02 1.59
CA ALA A 38 7.21 5.82 2.24
C ALA A 38 7.55 4.70 1.24
N LEU A 39 6.65 4.43 0.28
CA LEU A 39 6.85 3.39 -0.75
C LEU A 39 8.01 3.70 -1.68
N VAL A 40 8.11 4.95 -2.16
CA VAL A 40 9.22 5.42 -3.01
C VAL A 40 10.53 5.37 -2.23
N GLY A 41 10.52 5.80 -0.97
CA GLY A 41 11.65 5.69 -0.08
C GLY A 41 12.13 4.24 0.07
N ALA A 42 11.22 3.31 0.41
CA ALA A 42 11.55 1.89 0.51
C ALA A 42 12.15 1.32 -0.79
N LEU A 43 11.60 1.71 -1.93
CA LEU A 43 12.06 1.28 -3.24
C LEU A 43 13.48 1.78 -3.53
N LEU A 44 13.74 3.07 -3.31
CA LEU A 44 15.07 3.66 -3.49
C LEU A 44 16.09 3.10 -2.50
N GLY A 45 15.69 2.90 -1.24
CA GLY A 45 16.56 2.44 -0.17
C GLY A 45 16.98 0.98 -0.27
N GLY A 46 16.11 0.09 -0.74
CA GLY A 46 16.49 -1.32 -0.93
C GLY A 46 17.17 -1.59 -2.27
N GLY A 47 17.20 -0.62 -3.20
CA GLY A 47 17.88 -0.72 -4.49
C GLY A 47 17.00 -1.26 -5.62
N LEU A 48 17.30 -0.84 -6.85
CA LEU A 48 16.53 -1.14 -8.07
C LEU A 48 17.17 -2.22 -8.96
N SER A 49 18.41 -2.59 -8.66
CA SER A 49 19.18 -3.53 -9.47
C SER A 49 19.82 -4.58 -8.59
N ARG A 50 19.68 -5.84 -9.01
CA ARG A 50 20.34 -6.99 -8.39
C ARG A 50 21.83 -7.02 -8.74
N PRO A 51 22.73 -7.33 -7.79
CA PRO A 51 24.12 -7.67 -8.10
C PRO A 51 24.18 -8.94 -8.97
N GLY A 52 25.02 -8.95 -10.01
CA GLY A 52 25.13 -10.10 -10.93
C GLY A 52 25.63 -11.40 -10.27
N ASN A 53 26.13 -11.33 -9.05
CA ASN A 53 26.66 -12.45 -8.26
C ASN A 53 25.78 -12.82 -7.05
N ASP A 54 24.47 -12.52 -7.09
CA ASP A 54 23.55 -12.92 -6.02
C ASP A 54 23.44 -14.46 -5.94
N PRO A 55 23.92 -15.11 -4.87
CA PRO A 55 23.96 -16.57 -4.76
C PRO A 55 22.56 -17.22 -4.69
N GLY A 56 21.50 -16.43 -4.48
CA GLY A 56 20.12 -16.90 -4.49
C GLY A 56 19.43 -16.81 -5.85
N PHE A 57 20.15 -16.44 -6.92
CA PHE A 57 19.59 -16.27 -8.25
C PHE A 57 20.15 -17.31 -9.22
N ASP A 58 19.28 -18.15 -9.74
CA ASP A 58 19.59 -19.04 -10.86
C ASP A 58 19.02 -18.43 -12.15
N PRO A 59 19.86 -17.90 -13.06
CA PRO A 59 19.40 -17.29 -14.32
C PRO A 59 18.73 -18.28 -15.27
N GLU A 60 18.95 -19.58 -15.07
CA GLU A 60 18.33 -20.64 -15.88
C GLU A 60 16.92 -20.99 -15.37
N HIS A 61 16.61 -20.71 -14.11
CA HIS A 61 15.31 -20.98 -13.51
C HIS A 61 14.26 -19.90 -13.85
N ARG A 62 13.66 -19.99 -15.05
CA ARG A 62 12.63 -19.04 -15.49
C ARG A 62 11.23 -19.47 -15.06
N ILE A 63 10.59 -18.67 -14.21
CA ILE A 63 9.15 -18.81 -13.92
C ILE A 63 8.35 -18.02 -14.98
N PRO A 64 7.54 -18.68 -15.82
CA PRO A 64 6.79 -17.99 -16.88
C PRO A 64 5.83 -16.94 -16.30
N GLY A 65 5.81 -15.75 -16.91
CA GLY A 65 4.89 -14.65 -16.59
C GLY A 65 5.38 -13.64 -15.55
N VAL A 66 6.32 -14.00 -14.68
CA VAL A 66 6.74 -13.13 -13.56
C VAL A 66 8.25 -12.97 -13.40
N HIS A 67 9.07 -13.71 -14.16
CA HIS A 67 10.54 -13.63 -14.07
C HIS A 67 11.08 -12.20 -14.20
N TRP A 68 10.52 -11.37 -15.10
CA TRP A 68 11.04 -10.03 -15.37
C TRP A 68 11.02 -9.11 -14.14
N LEU A 69 10.04 -9.29 -13.25
CA LEU A 69 9.89 -8.54 -12.01
C LEU A 69 10.80 -9.11 -10.91
N PHE A 70 10.96 -10.44 -10.87
CA PHE A 70 11.76 -11.15 -9.89
C PHE A 70 13.27 -11.15 -10.18
N ASP A 71 13.66 -10.98 -11.45
CA ASP A 71 15.06 -10.99 -11.88
C ASP A 71 15.75 -9.67 -11.54
N ARG A 72 14.99 -8.57 -11.53
CA ARG A 72 15.54 -7.22 -11.35
C ARG A 72 15.68 -6.80 -9.89
N LEU A 73 14.78 -7.25 -9.02
CA LEU A 73 14.75 -6.81 -7.63
C LEU A 73 15.71 -7.62 -6.76
N PRO A 74 16.48 -6.95 -5.87
CA PRO A 74 17.25 -7.63 -4.83
C PRO A 74 16.37 -8.56 -3.99
N ARG A 75 16.91 -9.70 -3.55
CA ARG A 75 16.22 -10.66 -2.68
C ARG A 75 15.60 -10.02 -1.44
N THR A 76 16.29 -9.04 -0.85
CA THR A 76 15.83 -8.28 0.32
C THR A 76 14.60 -7.43 0.04
N GLN A 77 14.55 -6.78 -1.13
CA GLN A 77 13.35 -6.08 -1.61
C GLN A 77 12.17 -7.06 -1.72
N TRP A 78 12.40 -8.24 -2.29
CA TRP A 78 11.35 -9.24 -2.40
C TRP A 78 10.80 -9.69 -1.04
N VAL A 79 11.69 -9.94 -0.07
CA VAL A 79 11.29 -10.26 1.31
C VAL A 79 10.47 -9.11 1.92
N TYR A 80 10.90 -7.86 1.74
CA TYR A 80 10.18 -6.69 2.23
C TYR A 80 8.78 -6.54 1.61
N TRP A 81 8.67 -6.55 0.27
CA TRP A 81 7.40 -6.37 -0.44
C TRP A 81 6.42 -7.51 -0.17
N THR A 82 6.90 -8.75 -0.11
CA THR A 82 6.04 -9.88 0.27
C THR A 82 5.62 -9.80 1.75
N SER A 83 6.48 -9.31 2.64
CA SER A 83 6.10 -9.04 4.03
C SER A 83 5.04 -7.93 4.12
N LEU A 84 5.16 -6.86 3.32
CA LEU A 84 4.17 -5.79 3.26
C LEU A 84 2.81 -6.32 2.81
N PHE A 85 2.79 -7.16 1.76
CA PHE A 85 1.57 -7.82 1.30
C PHE A 85 0.93 -8.65 2.41
N TRP A 86 1.72 -9.45 3.16
CA TRP A 86 1.20 -10.24 4.27
C TRP A 86 0.67 -9.39 5.42
N VAL A 87 1.32 -8.28 5.76
CA VAL A 87 0.85 -7.37 6.81
C VAL A 87 -0.46 -6.70 6.40
N ILE A 88 -0.59 -6.28 5.14
CA ILE A 88 -1.85 -5.73 4.60
C ILE A 88 -2.95 -6.80 4.67
N LEU A 89 -2.68 -8.00 4.17
CA LEU A 89 -3.67 -9.09 4.17
C LEU A 89 -4.11 -9.47 5.59
N ALA A 90 -3.16 -9.52 6.54
CA ALA A 90 -3.44 -9.84 7.94
C ALA A 90 -4.21 -8.74 8.68
N SER A 91 -4.10 -7.47 8.25
CA SER A 91 -4.84 -6.37 8.88
C SER A 91 -6.28 -6.24 8.36
N LEU A 92 -6.58 -6.75 7.16
CA LEU A 92 -7.90 -6.62 6.53
C LEU A 92 -9.06 -7.07 7.44
N PRO A 93 -9.00 -8.21 8.15
CA PRO A 93 -10.07 -8.59 9.08
C PRO A 93 -10.22 -7.62 10.25
N ILE A 94 -9.11 -7.08 10.75
CA ILE A 94 -9.11 -6.10 11.86
C ILE A 94 -9.77 -4.80 11.41
N VAL A 95 -9.42 -4.31 10.21
CA VAL A 95 -10.05 -3.14 9.59
C VAL A 95 -11.54 -3.38 9.37
N ALA A 96 -11.92 -4.56 8.85
CA ALA A 96 -13.31 -4.92 8.61
C ALA A 96 -14.14 -4.89 9.91
N LEU A 97 -13.60 -5.46 10.99
CA LEU A 97 -14.23 -5.50 12.30
C LEU A 97 -14.30 -4.12 12.96
N GLY A 98 -13.21 -3.35 12.92
CA GLY A 98 -13.12 -2.05 13.58
C GLY A 98 -14.01 -0.97 12.96
N VAL A 99 -14.22 -1.04 11.63
CA VAL A 99 -15.05 -0.06 10.90
C VAL A 99 -16.54 -0.44 10.95
N GLY A 100 -16.88 -1.66 11.35
CA GLY A 100 -18.27 -2.11 11.46
C GLY A 100 -18.96 -2.20 10.09
N TYR A 101 -18.26 -2.77 9.11
CA TYR A 101 -18.69 -2.80 7.72
C TYR A 101 -20.07 -3.43 7.50
N ARG A 102 -20.97 -2.70 6.84
CA ARG A 102 -22.32 -3.18 6.46
C ARG A 102 -22.43 -3.61 5.00
N ASN A 103 -21.53 -3.16 4.14
CA ASN A 103 -21.59 -3.40 2.70
C ASN A 103 -20.22 -3.83 2.13
N TRP A 104 -20.17 -5.00 1.49
CA TRP A 104 -18.94 -5.53 0.87
C TRP A 104 -18.42 -4.65 -0.28
N ASN A 105 -19.28 -3.87 -0.92
CA ASN A 105 -18.88 -2.98 -2.02
C ASN A 105 -18.03 -1.80 -1.54
N GLU A 106 -18.17 -1.41 -0.27
CA GLU A 106 -17.38 -0.32 0.31
C GLU A 106 -16.02 -0.83 0.81
N PHE A 107 -15.84 -2.15 0.98
CA PHE A 107 -14.64 -2.77 1.56
C PHE A 107 -13.32 -2.35 0.90
N PRO A 108 -13.20 -2.34 -0.45
CA PRO A 108 -11.96 -1.92 -1.10
C PRO A 108 -11.58 -0.47 -0.79
N ILE A 109 -12.59 0.41 -0.61
CA ILE A 109 -12.38 1.84 -0.38
C ILE A 109 -11.80 2.08 1.02
N VAL A 110 -12.35 1.48 2.08
CA VAL A 110 -11.73 1.67 3.42
C VAL A 110 -10.47 0.85 3.57
N ALA A 111 -10.34 -0.32 2.94
CA ALA A 111 -9.05 -1.02 2.91
C ALA A 111 -7.95 -0.12 2.33
N ALA A 112 -8.22 0.55 1.21
CA ALA A 112 -7.32 1.54 0.63
C ALA A 112 -7.12 2.76 1.55
N ALA A 113 -8.18 3.32 2.11
CA ALA A 113 -8.08 4.48 3.01
C ALA A 113 -7.29 4.17 4.29
N SER A 114 -7.52 3.01 4.90
CA SER A 114 -6.77 2.53 6.06
C SER A 114 -5.31 2.29 5.73
N PHE A 115 -5.00 1.74 4.55
CA PHE A 115 -3.61 1.62 4.09
C PHE A 115 -2.95 3.00 3.94
N LEU A 116 -3.63 3.96 3.33
CA LEU A 116 -3.11 5.32 3.14
C LEU A 116 -2.95 6.08 4.46
N MET A 117 -3.84 5.87 5.43
CA MET A 117 -3.78 6.52 6.75
C MET A 117 -2.73 5.88 7.67
N LEU A 118 -2.62 4.56 7.65
CA LEU A 118 -1.72 3.79 8.52
C LEU A 118 -0.45 3.32 7.79
N GLY A 119 -0.15 3.89 6.62
CA GLY A 119 0.99 3.53 5.77
C GLY A 119 2.31 3.34 6.54
N PRO A 120 2.67 4.22 7.49
CA PRO A 120 3.86 4.05 8.33
C PRO A 120 3.85 2.77 9.15
N VAL A 121 2.70 2.45 9.75
CA VAL A 121 2.52 1.25 10.57
C VAL A 121 2.65 0.01 9.70
N TYR A 122 2.09 0.03 8.49
CA TYR A 122 2.28 -1.04 7.51
C TYR A 122 3.74 -1.23 7.10
N CYS A 123 4.45 -0.13 6.79
CA CYS A 123 5.86 -0.19 6.41
C CYS A 123 6.75 -0.71 7.54
N PHE A 124 6.46 -0.31 8.78
CA PHE A 124 7.16 -0.80 9.97
C PHE A 124 6.86 -2.28 10.24
N GLY A 125 5.58 -2.68 10.17
CA GLY A 125 5.18 -4.08 10.29
C GLY A 125 5.83 -4.97 9.22
N ALA A 126 5.91 -4.48 7.98
CA ALA A 126 6.57 -5.16 6.88
C ALA A 126 8.07 -5.36 7.13
N TRP A 127 8.74 -4.33 7.64
CA TRP A 127 10.14 -4.41 8.05
C TRP A 127 10.34 -5.43 9.18
N LEU A 128 9.52 -5.39 10.23
CA LEU A 128 9.63 -6.31 11.36
C LEU A 128 9.44 -7.77 10.90
N LEU A 129 8.40 -8.03 10.10
CA LEU A 129 8.16 -9.35 9.53
C LEU A 129 9.29 -9.79 8.58
N ALA A 130 9.87 -8.88 7.81
CA ALA A 130 11.03 -9.17 6.96
C ALA A 130 12.26 -9.56 7.77
N VAL A 131 12.55 -8.85 8.87
CA VAL A 131 13.64 -9.17 9.80
C VAL A 131 13.43 -10.55 10.44
N ILE A 132 12.21 -10.84 10.92
CA ILE A 132 11.87 -12.16 11.46
C ILE A 132 12.07 -13.26 10.40
N ARG A 133 11.57 -13.06 9.18
CA ARG A 133 11.72 -14.01 8.07
C ARG A 133 13.18 -14.26 7.69
N LEU A 134 14.05 -13.25 7.76
CA LEU A 134 15.49 -13.45 7.58
C LEU A 134 16.11 -14.19 8.77
N GLY A 135 15.73 -13.84 10.01
CA GLY A 135 16.26 -14.48 11.22
C GLY A 135 15.88 -15.95 11.38
N LEU A 136 14.74 -16.39 10.83
CA LEU A 136 14.32 -17.78 10.82
C LEU A 136 15.07 -18.67 9.82
N ARG A 137 15.91 -18.09 8.96
CA ARG A 137 16.70 -18.88 8.00
C ARG A 137 17.89 -19.56 8.69
N PRO A 138 18.38 -20.70 8.16
CA PRO A 138 19.54 -21.38 8.73
C PRO A 138 20.75 -20.46 8.82
N ALA A 139 21.50 -20.57 9.92
CA ALA A 139 22.72 -19.81 10.14
C ALA A 139 23.71 -19.97 8.95
N GLY A 140 24.32 -18.87 8.52
CA GLY A 140 25.24 -18.84 7.38
C GLY A 140 24.57 -18.66 6.01
N THR A 141 23.23 -18.75 5.90
CA THR A 141 22.51 -18.49 4.63
C THR A 141 22.13 -17.02 4.44
N VAL A 142 22.20 -16.22 5.51
CA VAL A 142 21.86 -14.80 5.50
C VAL A 142 23.11 -13.98 5.77
N GLN A 143 23.41 -13.05 4.87
CA GLN A 143 24.56 -12.17 5.01
C GLN A 143 24.19 -10.93 5.83
N GLN A 144 25.15 -10.36 6.57
CA GLN A 144 24.93 -9.10 7.32
C GLN A 144 24.50 -7.95 6.40
N SER A 145 24.96 -7.97 5.15
CA SER A 145 24.56 -7.02 4.09
C SER A 145 23.04 -7.06 3.80
N GLU A 146 22.39 -8.21 3.93
CA GLU A 146 20.94 -8.35 3.71
C GLU A 146 20.14 -7.64 4.80
N PHE A 147 20.57 -7.75 6.07
CA PHE A 147 19.97 -7.00 7.17
C PHE A 147 20.19 -5.50 7.01
N TRP A 148 21.39 -5.06 6.64
CA TRP A 148 21.67 -3.65 6.39
C TRP A 148 20.81 -3.09 5.26
N ALA A 149 20.56 -3.86 4.20
CA ALA A 149 19.68 -3.45 3.11
C ALA A 149 18.23 -3.25 3.59
N LEU A 150 17.71 -4.10 4.47
CA LEU A 150 16.37 -3.93 5.06
C LEU A 150 16.28 -2.70 5.95
N HIS A 151 17.28 -2.46 6.80
CA HIS A 151 17.33 -1.25 7.64
C HIS A 151 17.41 0.02 6.80
N ARG A 152 18.19 -0.03 5.71
CA ARG A 152 18.26 1.06 4.73
C ARG A 152 16.90 1.29 4.07
N ALA A 153 16.20 0.23 3.63
CA ALA A 153 14.86 0.36 3.07
C ALA A 153 13.87 1.02 4.07
N LEU A 154 13.88 0.61 5.34
CA LEU A 154 13.08 1.26 6.39
C LEU A 154 13.47 2.73 6.58
N PHE A 155 14.76 3.02 6.68
CA PHE A 155 15.25 4.41 6.85
C PHE A 155 14.77 5.31 5.72
N TRP A 156 14.91 4.88 4.47
CA TRP A 156 14.43 5.66 3.33
C TRP A 156 12.91 5.75 3.28
N ALA A 157 12.18 4.72 3.71
CA ALA A 157 10.72 4.78 3.85
C ALA A 157 10.30 5.84 4.87
N LEU A 158 10.95 5.87 6.05
CA LEU A 158 10.72 6.90 7.07
C LEU A 158 11.09 8.30 6.56
N LEU A 159 12.19 8.43 5.82
CA LEU A 159 12.60 9.72 5.25
C LEU A 159 11.61 10.22 4.20
N GLY A 160 11.19 9.35 3.27
CA GLY A 160 10.21 9.70 2.25
C GLY A 160 8.85 10.03 2.85
N MET A 161 8.47 9.34 3.92
CA MET A 161 7.29 9.63 4.73
C MET A 161 7.35 11.01 5.40
N LEU A 162 8.48 11.34 6.03
CA LEU A 162 8.72 12.66 6.64
C LEU A 162 8.70 13.77 5.58
N LEU A 163 9.29 13.53 4.41
CA LEU A 163 9.28 14.48 3.30
C LEU A 163 7.85 14.70 2.77
N GLY A 164 7.08 13.62 2.59
CA GLY A 164 5.68 13.69 2.21
C GLY A 164 4.85 14.49 3.22
N PHE A 165 5.07 14.24 4.51
CA PHE A 165 4.42 14.99 5.59
C PHE A 165 4.83 16.48 5.58
N LEU A 166 6.11 16.79 5.40
CA LEU A 166 6.60 18.17 5.32
C LEU A 166 5.96 18.92 4.14
N ILE A 167 5.90 18.30 2.96
CA ILE A 167 5.26 18.87 1.77
C ILE A 167 3.78 19.16 2.06
N MET A 168 3.08 18.24 2.73
CA MET A 168 1.68 18.45 3.12
C MET A 168 1.52 19.66 4.05
N VAL A 169 2.36 19.78 5.08
CA VAL A 169 2.32 20.92 6.01
C VAL A 169 2.58 22.23 5.26
N LEU A 170 3.55 22.25 4.35
CA LEU A 170 3.85 23.44 3.54
C LEU A 170 2.66 23.84 2.65
N ILE A 171 2.04 22.88 1.96
CA ILE A 171 0.85 23.14 1.13
C ILE A 171 -0.30 23.69 2.00
N ALA A 172 -0.53 23.10 3.17
CA ALA A 172 -1.61 23.51 4.08
C ALA A 172 -1.40 24.89 4.73
N VAL A 173 -0.15 25.37 4.82
CA VAL A 173 0.17 26.71 5.36
C VAL A 173 0.12 27.78 4.28
N ILE A 174 0.41 27.42 3.02
CA ILE A 174 0.50 28.36 1.89
C ILE A 174 -0.86 28.62 1.25
N LEU A 175 -1.72 27.60 1.17
CA LEU A 175 -3.07 27.67 0.58
C LEU A 175 -4.11 28.09 1.63
#